data_AF-A0A1F6VDL8-F1
#
_entry.id   AF-A0A1F6VDL8-F1
#
_cell.length_a   1.000
_cell.length_b   1.000
_cell.length_c   1.000
_cell.angle_alpha   90.00
_cell.angle_beta   90.00
_cell.angle_gamma   90.00
#
_symmetry.space_group_name_H-M   'P 1'
#
loop_
_entity.id
_entity.type
_entity.pdbx_description
1 polymer ?
#
loop_
_entity_poly.entity_id
_entity_poly.type
_entity_poly.pdbx_seq_one_letter_code
_entity_poly.pdbx_strand_id
1 'polypeptide(L)'
;MTQALTFDPDQLSVYIQNGQVLSLSRVQVYFPFCKFELNHLSDAARTMKPDELVVTKTDQYRWEGAFSRTTPEAYEPKPRVMLTQFGGGDNPGGPPQYSFITRMDLRSEKQPEIFRLTCLRWAYPGMDEHVSIAEMRKALSPLFTLRTPTES
;
A
#
# COMPACT_ATOMS: atom_id res chain seq x y z
N MET A 1 -12.29 -7.19 -6.13
CA MET A 1 -12.37 -5.77 -6.53
C MET A 1 -13.72 -5.52 -7.18
N THR A 2 -14.45 -4.50 -6.75
CA THR A 2 -15.85 -4.25 -7.14
C THR A 2 -16.01 -3.05 -8.06
N GLN A 3 -15.02 -2.15 -8.10
CA GLN A 3 -15.02 -0.96 -8.95
C GLN A 3 -13.71 -0.86 -9.73
N ALA A 4 -13.73 -0.12 -10.83
CA ALA A 4 -12.53 0.12 -11.62
C ALA A 4 -11.58 1.08 -10.90
N LEU A 5 -10.27 0.84 -11.04
CA LEU A 5 -9.22 1.72 -10.51
C LEU A 5 -8.34 2.22 -11.64
N THR A 6 -8.21 3.54 -11.77
CA THR A 6 -7.37 4.18 -12.78
C THR A 6 -6.02 4.55 -12.18
N PHE A 7 -4.98 4.34 -12.98
CA PHE A 7 -3.59 4.68 -12.72
C PHE A 7 -3.14 5.63 -13.82
N ASP A 8 -2.60 6.77 -13.41
CA ASP A 8 -1.98 7.72 -14.33
C ASP A 8 -0.71 7.13 -14.96
N PRO A 9 -0.20 7.73 -16.06
CA PRO A 9 1.15 7.44 -16.54
C PRO A 9 2.17 7.47 -15.41
N ASP A 10 3.10 6.53 -15.45
CA ASP A 10 4.17 6.35 -14.46
C ASP A 10 3.68 6.09 -13.01
N GLN A 11 2.39 5.79 -12.83
CA GLN A 11 1.83 5.43 -11.54
C GLN A 11 1.84 3.90 -11.35
N LEU A 12 2.58 3.44 -10.34
CA LEU A 12 2.59 2.03 -9.90
C LEU A 12 1.55 1.69 -8.86
N SER A 13 1.11 2.70 -8.10
CA SER A 13 0.30 2.47 -6.92
C SER A 13 -0.71 3.55 -6.67
N VAL A 14 -1.84 3.13 -6.13
CA VAL A 14 -2.84 4.00 -5.52
C VAL A 14 -2.94 3.72 -4.03
N TYR A 15 -3.32 4.73 -3.27
CA TYR A 15 -3.62 4.59 -1.85
C TYR A 15 -5.13 4.61 -1.66
N ILE A 16 -5.61 3.82 -0.72
CA ILE A 16 -7.03 3.63 -0.47
C ILE A 16 -7.29 3.84 1.02
N GLN A 17 -8.14 4.80 1.33
CA GLN A 17 -8.59 5.08 2.69
C GLN A 17 -10.07 5.45 2.65
N ASN A 18 -10.87 4.83 3.53
CA ASN A 18 -12.32 5.04 3.61
C ASN A 18 -13.05 4.91 2.25
N GLY A 19 -12.63 3.97 1.41
CA GLY A 19 -13.24 3.72 0.10
C GLY A 19 -12.86 4.70 -1.00
N GLN A 20 -11.89 5.59 -0.75
CA GLN A 20 -11.45 6.60 -1.72
C GLN A 20 -10.04 6.31 -2.20
N VAL A 21 -9.83 6.51 -3.50
CA VAL A 21 -8.51 6.51 -4.13
C VAL A 21 -7.84 7.86 -3.87
N LEU A 22 -6.67 7.85 -3.26
CA LEU A 22 -5.92 9.02 -2.82
C LEU A 22 -4.46 8.95 -3.28
N SER A 23 -3.82 10.12 -3.38
CA SER A 23 -2.37 10.25 -3.36
C SER A 23 -1.84 10.09 -1.94
N LEU A 24 -0.57 9.67 -1.78
CA LEU A 24 0.05 9.53 -0.46
C LEU A 24 -0.08 10.79 0.41
N SER A 25 0.08 11.97 -0.20
CA SER A 25 -0.03 13.28 0.47
C SER A 25 -1.41 13.58 1.06
N ARG A 26 -2.46 12.88 0.62
CA ARG A 26 -3.85 13.06 1.09
C ARG A 26 -4.28 11.96 2.07
N VAL A 27 -3.48 10.92 2.25
CA VAL A 27 -3.75 9.86 3.22
C VAL A 27 -3.50 10.39 4.62
N GLN A 28 -4.46 10.20 5.52
CA GLN A 28 -4.19 10.39 6.95
C GLN A 28 -3.41 9.19 7.46
N VAL A 29 -2.08 9.27 7.42
CA VAL A 29 -1.17 8.12 7.59
C VAL A 29 -1.27 7.41 8.94
N TYR A 30 -1.78 8.08 9.97
CA TYR A 30 -2.01 7.48 11.30
C TYR A 30 -3.34 6.73 11.42
N PHE A 31 -4.21 6.83 10.41
CA PHE A 31 -5.42 6.01 10.30
C PHE A 31 -5.17 4.85 9.32
N PRO A 32 -5.86 3.70 9.47
CA PRO A 32 -5.73 2.58 8.54
C PRO A 32 -5.93 2.99 7.08
N PHE A 33 -5.02 2.55 6.23
CA PHE A 33 -5.11 2.67 4.78
C PHE A 33 -4.46 1.45 4.11
N CYS A 34 -4.73 1.28 2.82
CA CYS A 34 -4.09 0.26 2.01
C CYS A 34 -3.48 0.86 0.75
N LYS A 35 -2.34 0.32 0.31
CA LYS A 35 -1.68 0.63 -0.96
C LYS A 35 -1.91 -0.53 -1.92
N PHE A 36 -2.49 -0.25 -3.08
CA PHE A 36 -2.73 -1.23 -4.14
C PHE A 36 -1.74 -0.97 -5.29
N GLU A 37 -1.01 -2.01 -5.70
CA GLU A 37 0.18 -1.89 -6.55
C GLU A 37 0.10 -2.77 -7.80
N LEU A 38 0.66 -2.26 -8.89
CA LEU A 38 0.96 -2.98 -10.13
C LEU A 38 2.43 -3.40 -10.14
N ASN A 39 2.78 -4.41 -10.95
CA ASN A 39 4.14 -4.95 -11.00
C ASN A 39 5.09 -4.21 -11.96
N HIS A 40 4.59 -3.36 -12.87
CA HIS A 40 5.41 -2.62 -13.83
C HIS A 40 4.89 -1.21 -14.07
N LEU A 41 5.81 -0.29 -14.36
CA LEU A 41 5.50 1.07 -14.82
C LEU A 41 5.00 1.04 -16.26
N SER A 42 4.17 2.01 -16.60
CA SER A 42 3.75 2.26 -17.98
C SER A 42 3.66 3.76 -18.18
N ASP A 43 4.08 4.22 -19.35
CA ASP A 43 3.94 5.59 -19.84
C ASP A 43 2.49 5.93 -20.27
N ALA A 44 1.59 4.94 -20.28
CA ALA A 44 0.19 5.10 -20.57
C ALA A 44 -0.67 4.96 -19.30
N ALA A 45 -1.78 5.71 -19.26
CA ALA A 45 -2.79 5.53 -18.23
C ALA A 45 -3.39 4.12 -18.34
N ARG A 46 -3.61 3.47 -17.19
CA ARG A 46 -4.17 2.11 -17.11
C ARG A 46 -5.39 2.10 -16.24
N THR A 47 -6.34 1.22 -16.55
CA THR A 47 -7.53 1.02 -15.71
C THR A 47 -7.70 -0.45 -15.40
N MET A 48 -7.59 -0.80 -14.12
CA MET A 48 -7.88 -2.13 -13.63
C MET A 48 -9.40 -2.28 -13.49
N LYS A 49 -9.98 -3.27 -14.14
CA LYS A 49 -11.42 -3.56 -14.13
C LYS A 49 -11.80 -4.43 -12.93
N PRO A 50 -13.05 -4.36 -12.43
CA PRO A 50 -13.53 -5.25 -11.37
C PRO A 50 -13.19 -6.72 -11.64
N ASP A 51 -12.62 -7.37 -10.64
CA ASP A 51 -12.19 -8.77 -10.74
C ASP A 51 -12.03 -9.41 -9.35
N GLU A 52 -11.99 -10.73 -9.33
CA GLU A 52 -11.64 -11.50 -8.14
C GLU A 52 -10.12 -11.66 -8.05
N LEU A 53 -9.56 -11.28 -6.91
CA LEU A 53 -8.11 -11.28 -6.67
C LEU A 53 -7.83 -12.30 -5.57
N VAL A 54 -7.03 -13.30 -5.88
CA VAL A 54 -6.63 -14.32 -4.91
C VAL A 54 -5.39 -13.84 -4.17
N VAL A 55 -5.43 -13.87 -2.84
CA VAL A 55 -4.24 -13.65 -2.01
C VAL A 55 -3.40 -14.92 -2.05
N THR A 56 -2.20 -14.85 -2.63
CA THR A 56 -1.30 -16.01 -2.77
C THR A 56 -0.26 -16.09 -1.66
N LYS A 57 0.07 -14.96 -1.03
CA LYS A 57 0.99 -14.87 0.10
C LYS A 57 0.60 -13.73 1.02
N THR A 58 0.76 -13.93 2.33
CA THR A 58 0.61 -12.88 3.35
C THR A 58 1.86 -12.81 4.21
N ASP A 59 2.42 -11.61 4.36
CA ASP A 59 3.54 -11.31 5.26
C ASP A 59 3.11 -10.21 6.25
N GLN A 60 3.46 -10.37 7.52
CA GLN A 60 3.25 -9.37 8.57
C GLN A 60 4.59 -8.99 9.21
N TYR A 61 4.88 -7.70 9.28
CA TYR A 61 6.15 -7.22 9.83
C TYR A 61 6.07 -5.78 10.30
N ARG A 62 6.97 -5.44 11.24
CA ARG A 62 7.23 -4.06 11.65
C ARG A 62 8.27 -3.43 10.71
N TRP A 63 8.01 -2.22 10.27
CA TRP A 63 8.94 -1.40 9.50
C TRP A 63 9.33 -0.16 10.31
N GLU A 64 10.61 0.21 10.27
CA GLU A 64 11.11 1.43 10.89
C GLU A 64 11.49 2.42 9.78
N GLY A 65 11.01 3.66 9.90
CA GLY A 65 11.22 4.71 8.91
C GLY A 65 10.02 4.97 7.99
N ALA A 66 10.16 5.96 7.09
CA ALA A 66 9.08 6.40 6.22
C ALA A 66 8.63 5.27 5.28
N PHE A 67 7.33 4.95 5.29
CA PHE A 67 6.73 3.99 4.39
C PHE A 67 6.59 4.58 2.97
N SER A 68 7.72 4.62 2.24
CA SER A 68 7.88 4.48 0.78
C SER A 68 9.09 5.27 0.27
N ARG A 69 10.02 4.58 -0.43
CA ARG A 69 10.74 5.17 -1.58
C ARG A 69 11.36 4.18 -2.57
N THR A 70 11.52 2.89 -2.29
CA THR A 70 12.08 1.95 -3.29
C THR A 70 11.64 0.50 -3.08
N THR A 71 11.65 -0.24 -4.18
CA THR A 71 11.29 -1.65 -4.40
C THR A 71 11.95 -2.66 -3.43
N PRO A 72 11.47 -3.92 -3.38
CA PRO A 72 12.04 -4.98 -2.54
C PRO A 72 13.49 -5.41 -2.84
N GLU A 73 14.19 -4.77 -3.79
CA GLU A 73 15.46 -5.27 -4.35
C GLU A 73 16.68 -4.40 -4.01
N ALA A 74 16.57 -3.42 -3.12
CA ALA A 74 17.71 -2.58 -2.74
C ALA A 74 18.44 -3.12 -1.49
N TYR A 75 18.97 -4.34 -1.56
CA TYR A 75 20.14 -4.75 -0.76
C TYR A 75 21.39 -4.63 -1.64
N GLU A 76 21.68 -3.42 -2.14
CA GLU A 76 22.98 -3.06 -2.69
C GLU A 76 23.34 -1.64 -2.25
N PRO A 77 24.50 -1.42 -1.60
CA PRO A 77 24.93 -0.09 -1.22
C PRO A 77 25.52 0.59 -2.46
N LYS A 78 24.68 1.25 -3.26
CA LYS A 78 25.16 2.17 -4.31
C LYS A 78 24.85 3.61 -3.93
N PRO A 79 25.82 4.53 -4.08
CA PRO A 79 25.65 5.92 -3.65
C PRO A 79 24.69 6.58 -4.63
N ARG A 80 23.47 6.86 -4.19
CA ARG A 80 22.50 7.63 -4.98
C ARG A 80 22.66 9.10 -4.64
N VAL A 81 23.06 9.87 -5.66
CA VAL A 81 22.90 11.32 -5.72
C VAL A 81 21.44 11.64 -5.35
N MET A 82 21.28 12.23 -4.17
CA MET A 82 20.01 12.48 -3.52
C MET A 82 19.43 13.75 -4.14
N LEU A 83 18.53 13.62 -5.13
CA LEU A 83 17.61 14.70 -5.46
C LEU A 83 16.65 14.86 -4.27
N THR A 84 16.98 15.84 -3.45
CA THR A 84 16.23 16.36 -2.31
C THR A 84 15.06 17.19 -2.81
N GLN A 85 13.90 16.57 -3.08
CA GLN A 85 12.63 17.32 -3.16
C GLN A 85 11.48 16.57 -2.47
N PHE A 86 11.32 16.97 -1.20
CA PHE A 86 10.08 17.18 -0.42
C PHE A 86 9.05 16.06 -0.21
N GLY A 87 8.93 15.66 1.07
CA GLY A 87 7.70 15.08 1.61
C GLY A 87 7.86 14.12 2.79
N GLY A 88 8.57 14.48 3.88
CA GLY A 88 8.55 13.67 5.11
C GLY A 88 9.75 13.84 6.06
N GLY A 89 9.79 14.95 6.80
CA GLY A 89 10.30 14.99 8.18
C GLY A 89 11.75 14.62 8.47
N ASP A 90 12.72 15.36 7.93
CA ASP A 90 14.01 15.53 8.63
C ASP A 90 13.82 16.52 9.79
N ASN A 91 13.10 16.07 10.83
CA ASN A 91 13.13 16.74 12.12
C ASN A 91 14.14 15.94 12.96
N PRO A 92 15.40 16.38 13.10
CA PRO A 92 16.37 15.76 14.00
C PRO A 92 15.84 15.94 15.44
N GLY A 93 14.98 15.03 15.89
CA GLY A 93 14.22 15.13 17.14
C GLY A 93 12.75 14.68 17.09
N GLY A 94 12.22 14.29 15.92
CA GLY A 94 10.88 13.66 15.83
C GLY A 94 10.85 12.25 16.42
N PRO A 95 9.73 11.80 17.04
CA PRO A 95 9.64 10.44 17.55
C PRO A 95 9.83 9.41 16.43
N PRO A 96 10.48 8.26 16.71
CA PRO A 96 10.70 7.23 15.70
C PRO A 96 9.37 6.78 15.11
N GLN A 97 9.29 6.83 13.78
CA GLN A 97 8.12 6.36 13.03
C GLN A 97 8.33 4.89 12.71
N TYR A 98 7.37 4.05 13.09
CA TYR A 98 7.31 2.68 12.64
C TYR A 98 5.91 2.34 12.14
N SER A 99 5.76 1.23 11.43
CA SER A 99 4.48 0.78 10.89
C SER A 99 4.38 -0.73 11.02
N PHE A 100 3.21 -1.22 11.42
CA PHE A 100 2.89 -2.65 11.38
C PHE A 100 2.15 -2.92 10.08
N ILE A 101 2.81 -3.65 9.20
CA ILE A 101 2.42 -3.82 7.81
C ILE A 101 1.86 -5.22 7.63
N THR A 102 0.67 -5.30 7.03
CA THR A 102 0.20 -6.54 6.41
C THR A 102 0.32 -6.42 4.90
N ARG A 103 1.21 -7.21 4.31
CA ARG A 103 1.46 -7.28 2.87
C ARG A 103 0.84 -8.54 2.32
N MET A 104 0.04 -8.38 1.26
CA MET A 104 -0.64 -9.46 0.57
C MET A 104 -0.26 -9.43 -0.91
N ASP A 105 0.40 -10.48 -1.39
CA ASP A 105 0.64 -10.65 -2.83
C ASP A 105 -0.65 -11.18 -3.47
N LEU A 106 -1.02 -10.58 -4.59
CA LEU A 106 -2.29 -10.80 -5.27
C LEU A 106 -2.07 -11.49 -6.60
N ARG A 107 -3.05 -12.29 -7.01
CA ARG A 107 -3.13 -12.88 -8.34
C ARG A 107 -4.50 -12.67 -8.96
N SER A 108 -4.50 -12.22 -10.21
CA SER A 108 -5.67 -12.21 -11.10
C SER A 108 -5.32 -12.98 -12.36
N GLU A 109 -6.22 -13.88 -12.79
CA GLU A 109 -6.08 -14.57 -14.08
C GLU A 109 -6.34 -13.63 -15.28
N LYS A 110 -7.12 -12.56 -15.07
CA LYS A 110 -7.52 -11.64 -16.15
C LYS A 110 -6.59 -10.42 -16.26
N GLN A 111 -5.90 -10.08 -15.17
CA GLN A 111 -5.12 -8.85 -15.01
C GLN A 111 -3.78 -9.18 -14.32
N PRO A 112 -2.84 -9.83 -15.03
CA PRO A 112 -1.59 -10.34 -14.47
C PRO A 112 -0.62 -9.24 -13.99
N GLU A 113 -0.94 -7.98 -14.26
CA GLU A 113 -0.17 -6.82 -13.80
C GLU A 113 -0.49 -6.40 -12.36
N ILE A 114 -1.61 -6.87 -11.80
CA ILE A 114 -1.97 -6.65 -10.40
C ILE A 114 -0.98 -7.40 -9.51
N PHE A 115 -0.40 -6.72 -8.53
CA PHE A 115 0.71 -7.27 -7.77
C PHE A 115 0.42 -7.45 -6.29
N ARG A 116 0.01 -6.38 -5.61
CA ARG A 116 0.06 -6.36 -4.14
C ARG A 116 -0.97 -5.43 -3.54
N LEU A 117 -1.45 -5.84 -2.37
CA LEU A 117 -2.15 -4.98 -1.43
C LEU A 117 -1.37 -4.92 -0.11
N THR A 118 -1.00 -3.71 0.30
CA THR A 118 -0.29 -3.50 1.56
C THR A 118 -1.11 -2.61 2.48
N CYS A 119 -1.60 -3.13 3.60
CA CYS A 119 -2.41 -2.38 4.56
C CYS A 119 -1.61 -2.07 5.83
N LEU A 120 -1.70 -0.81 6.28
CA LEU A 120 -0.93 -0.31 7.42
C LEU A 120 -1.55 0.95 8.01
N ARG A 121 -0.98 1.36 9.14
CA ARG A 121 -1.01 2.72 9.68
C ARG A 121 0.39 3.04 10.20
N TRP A 122 0.77 4.32 10.17
CA TRP A 122 1.92 4.78 10.94
C TRP A 122 1.61 4.65 12.42
N ALA A 123 2.62 4.25 13.17
CA ALA A 123 2.56 4.04 14.60
C ALA A 123 3.55 4.97 15.31
N TYR A 124 3.25 5.25 16.56
CA TYR A 124 4.13 5.92 17.52
C TYR A 124 4.37 4.97 18.71
N PRO A 125 5.40 5.24 19.56
CA PRO A 125 5.63 4.53 20.82
C PRO A 125 4.32 4.21 21.56
N GLY A 126 4.05 2.91 21.77
CA GLY A 126 2.84 2.40 22.43
C GLY A 126 1.71 1.93 21.48
N MET A 127 1.82 2.15 20.17
CA MET A 127 0.99 1.45 19.18
C MET A 127 1.77 0.26 18.64
N ASP A 128 1.32 -0.97 18.86
CA ASP A 128 2.02 -2.20 18.48
C ASP A 128 1.18 -3.16 17.60
N GLU A 129 0.05 -2.68 17.11
CA GLU A 129 -0.93 -3.50 16.39
C GLU A 129 -0.90 -3.31 14.87
N HIS A 130 -0.98 -4.45 14.17
CA HIS A 130 -1.31 -4.45 12.75
C HIS A 130 -2.74 -3.93 12.53
N VAL A 131 -3.01 -3.39 11.34
CA VAL A 131 -4.38 -3.10 10.92
C VAL A 131 -5.19 -4.40 10.93
N SER A 132 -6.33 -4.41 11.61
CA SER A 132 -7.22 -5.57 11.67
C SER A 132 -7.98 -5.80 10.36
N ILE A 133 -8.50 -7.00 10.13
CA ILE A 133 -9.33 -7.31 8.94
C ILE A 133 -10.56 -6.38 8.85
N ALA A 134 -11.18 -6.02 9.97
CA ALA A 134 -12.31 -5.10 9.99
C ALA A 134 -11.90 -3.68 9.53
N GLU A 135 -10.74 -3.20 9.97
CA GLU A 135 -10.19 -1.92 9.53
C GLU A 135 -9.78 -1.95 8.06
N MET A 136 -9.18 -3.05 7.58
CA MET A 136 -8.89 -3.23 6.15
C MET A 136 -10.18 -3.17 5.31
N ARG A 137 -11.24 -3.87 5.73
CA ARG A 137 -12.55 -3.83 5.07
C ARG A 137 -13.11 -2.41 5.01
N LYS A 138 -13.03 -1.66 6.10
CA LYS A 138 -13.46 -0.26 6.16
C LYS A 138 -12.63 0.63 5.23
N ALA A 139 -11.31 0.45 5.21
CA ALA A 139 -10.43 1.22 4.34
C ALA A 139 -10.74 0.98 2.86
N LEU A 140 -11.01 -0.27 2.49
CA LEU A 140 -11.17 -0.70 1.10
C LEU A 140 -12.58 -0.53 0.54
N SER A 141 -13.63 -0.61 1.36
CA SER A 141 -15.02 -0.52 0.90
C SER A 141 -15.36 0.90 0.46
N PRO A 142 -16.00 1.11 -0.71
CA PRO A 142 -16.68 0.11 -1.53
C PRO A 142 -15.89 -0.39 -2.75
N LEU A 143 -14.59 -0.09 -2.86
CA LEU A 143 -13.74 -0.44 -4.00
C LEU A 143 -13.35 -1.92 -4.02
N PHE A 144 -13.27 -2.54 -2.84
CA PHE A 144 -13.06 -3.98 -2.69
C PHE A 144 -13.99 -4.55 -1.62
N THR A 145 -14.29 -5.84 -1.79
CA THR A 145 -14.81 -6.71 -0.73
C THR A 145 -13.71 -7.69 -0.34
N LEU A 146 -13.27 -7.64 0.92
CA LEU A 146 -12.26 -8.55 1.47
C LEU A 146 -12.93 -9.69 2.23
N ARG A 147 -12.73 -10.92 1.75
CA ARG A 147 -13.22 -12.17 2.36
C ARG A 147 -12.05 -12.95 2.94
N THR A 148 -12.23 -13.57 4.10
CA THR A 148 -11.25 -14.53 4.62
C THR A 148 -11.61 -15.95 4.15
N PRO A 149 -10.66 -16.91 4.16
CA PRO A 149 -10.95 -18.29 3.75
C PRO A 149 -12.10 -18.94 4.53
N THR A 150 -12.33 -18.51 5.78
CA THR A 150 -13.38 -19.02 6.66
C THR A 150 -14.77 -18.49 6.35
N GLU A 151 -14.90 -17.48 5.48
CA GLU A 151 -16.16 -16.85 5.08
C GLU A 151 -16.55 -17.19 3.63
N SER A 152 -15.98 -18.28 3.08
CA SER A 152 -16.22 -18.75 1.70
C SER A 152 -17.63 -19.28 1.49
#